data_AF-M6BLC2-F1
#
_entry.id   AF-M6BLC2-F1
#
_cell.length_a   1.000
_cell.length_b   1.000
_cell.length_c   1.000
_cell.angle_alpha   90.00
_cell.angle_beta   90.00
_cell.angle_gamma   90.00
#
_symmetry.space_group_name_H-M   'P 1'
#
loop_
_entity.id
_entity.type
_entity.pdbx_description
1 polymer ?
#
loop_
_entity_poly.entity_id
_entity_poly.type
_entity_poly.pdbx_seq_one_letter_code
_entity_poly.pdbx_strand_id
1 'polypeptide(L)'
;RWNIETHFRFEKYSLELENVAPKTSIRFLQEYYAKILTFNLASLLIQEAQEEYDQSIQNKKVKTKYDYKITRNIAIGILKGELPRLLSGTEPMNSVFDEMKAVLIKHRLSVIPNRTFNRKHKVRKRKFEIYYGRVS
;
A
#
# COMPACT_ATOMS: atom_id res chain seq x y z
N ARG A 1 11.68 12.03 16.06
CA ARG A 1 12.54 12.42 14.91
C ARG A 1 12.58 11.35 13.82
N TRP A 2 13.09 10.14 14.07
CA TRP A 2 13.21 9.09 13.03
C TRP A 2 11.89 8.71 12.33
N ASN A 3 10.79 8.62 13.08
CA ASN A 3 9.47 8.31 12.51
C ASN A 3 9.03 9.33 11.45
N ILE A 4 9.36 10.61 11.65
CA ILE A 4 9.05 11.69 10.72
C ILE A 4 9.86 11.55 9.43
N GLU A 5 11.18 11.34 9.56
CA GLU A 5 12.06 11.10 8.40
C GLU A 5 11.64 9.86 7.60
N THR A 6 11.25 8.79 8.29
CA THR A 6 10.79 7.54 7.66
C THR A 6 9.47 7.77 6.91
N HIS A 7 8.59 8.61 7.46
CA HIS A 7 7.33 8.99 6.81
C HIS A 7 7.58 9.82 5.54
N PHE A 8 8.39 10.87 5.61
CA PHE A 8 8.75 11.66 4.43
C PHE A 8 9.44 10.82 3.34
N ARG A 9 10.30 9.88 3.75
CA ARG A 9 10.90 8.92 2.80
C ARG A 9 9.83 8.08 2.12
N PHE A 10 8.84 7.61 2.88
CA PHE A 10 7.76 6.81 2.31
C PHE A 10 6.89 7.62 1.33
N GLU A 11 6.53 8.85 1.68
CA GLU A 11 5.78 9.75 0.79
C GLU A 11 6.53 10.02 -0.51
N LYS A 12 7.83 10.30 -0.40
CA LYS A 12 8.70 10.59 -1.54
C LYS A 12 8.89 9.39 -2.45
N TYR A 13 9.10 8.19 -1.91
CA TYR A 13 9.50 7.01 -2.68
C TYR A 13 8.38 5.99 -2.93
N SER A 14 7.53 5.69 -1.95
CA SER A 14 6.45 4.70 -2.09
C SER A 14 5.17 5.32 -2.67
N LEU A 15 4.82 6.55 -2.25
CA LEU A 15 3.69 7.29 -2.84
C LEU A 15 4.09 8.04 -4.11
N GLU A 16 5.38 8.29 -4.30
CA GLU A 16 5.93 9.01 -5.44
C GLU A 16 5.33 10.41 -5.60
N LEU A 17 5.22 11.17 -4.49
CA LEU A 17 4.65 12.52 -4.52
C LEU A 17 5.43 13.49 -5.42
N GLU A 18 6.73 13.27 -5.61
CA GLU A 18 7.57 14.08 -6.52
C GLU A 18 7.49 13.61 -7.98
N ASN A 19 6.87 12.45 -8.25
CA ASN A 19 6.67 11.92 -9.59
C ASN A 19 5.25 12.26 -10.07
N VAL A 20 5.09 13.44 -10.65
CA VAL A 20 3.81 13.93 -11.15
C VAL A 20 3.87 14.11 -12.66
N ALA A 21 2.84 13.61 -13.35
CA ALA A 21 2.69 13.75 -14.80
C ALA A 21 2.01 15.06 -15.27
N PRO A 22 1.08 15.69 -14.53
CA PRO A 22 0.28 16.78 -15.06
C PRO A 22 1.03 18.09 -15.28
N LYS A 23 0.64 18.81 -16.33
CA LYS A 23 1.17 20.14 -16.69
C LYS A 23 0.35 21.30 -16.13
N THR A 24 -0.86 21.04 -15.62
CA THR A 24 -1.75 22.07 -15.08
C THR A 24 -1.90 21.94 -13.57
N SER A 25 -2.06 23.07 -12.88
CA SER A 25 -2.19 23.14 -11.41
C SER A 25 -3.36 22.31 -10.88
N ILE A 26 -4.52 22.37 -11.56
CA ILE A 26 -5.72 21.62 -11.17
C ILE A 26 -5.47 20.12 -11.20
N ARG A 27 -4.87 19.60 -12.29
CA ARG A 27 -4.59 18.18 -12.44
C ARG A 27 -3.50 17.71 -11.48
N PHE A 28 -2.50 18.55 -11.21
CA PHE A 28 -1.50 18.29 -10.18
C PHE A 28 -2.16 18.12 -8.80
N LEU A 29 -3.06 19.04 -8.42
CA LEU A 29 -3.78 18.95 -7.16
C LEU A 29 -4.64 17.69 -7.08
N GLN A 30 -5.36 17.35 -8.15
CA GLN A 30 -6.15 16.11 -8.21
C GLN A 30 -5.29 14.86 -7.98
N GLU A 31 -4.14 14.76 -8.65
CA GLU A 31 -3.23 13.63 -8.46
C GLU A 31 -2.64 13.59 -7.05
N TYR A 32 -2.26 14.74 -6.50
CA TYR A 32 -1.79 14.86 -5.13
C TYR A 32 -2.84 14.36 -4.14
N TYR A 33 -4.07 14.88 -4.21
CA TYR A 33 -5.15 14.45 -3.31
C TYR A 33 -5.51 12.98 -3.50
N ALA A 34 -5.49 12.44 -4.71
CA ALA A 34 -5.70 11.02 -4.95
C ALA A 34 -4.62 10.15 -4.27
N LYS A 35 -3.34 10.55 -4.33
CA LYS A 35 -2.23 9.85 -3.65
C LYS A 35 -2.39 9.88 -2.13
N ILE A 36 -2.76 11.03 -1.55
CA ILE A 36 -3.00 11.17 -0.11
C ILE A 36 -4.23 10.35 0.33
N LEU A 37 -5.33 10.40 -0.43
CA LEU A 37 -6.52 9.61 -0.16
C LEU A 37 -6.20 8.11 -0.17
N THR A 38 -5.50 7.64 -1.20
CA THR A 38 -5.01 6.26 -1.31
C THR A 38 -4.22 5.84 -0.07
N PHE A 39 -3.32 6.71 0.41
CA PHE A 39 -2.50 6.43 1.58
C PHE A 39 -3.33 6.31 2.86
N ASN A 40 -4.29 7.21 3.06
CA ASN A 40 -5.15 7.20 4.23
C ASN A 40 -6.04 5.94 4.25
N LEU A 41 -6.68 5.62 3.12
CA LEU A 41 -7.47 4.40 2.97
C LEU A 41 -6.62 3.14 3.17
N ALA A 42 -5.38 3.12 2.65
CA ALA A 42 -4.45 2.00 2.87
C ALA A 42 -4.14 1.80 4.34
N SER A 43 -3.93 2.90 5.08
CA SER A 43 -3.60 2.82 6.49
C SER A 43 -4.75 2.22 7.31
N LEU A 44 -5.99 2.64 7.02
CA LEU A 44 -7.20 2.09 7.64
C LEU A 44 -7.39 0.60 7.29
N LEU A 45 -7.31 0.26 6.00
CA LEU A 45 -7.47 -1.12 5.55
C LEU A 45 -6.42 -2.08 6.12
N ILE A 46 -5.17 -1.62 6.25
CA ILE A 46 -4.11 -2.43 6.87
C ILE A 46 -4.44 -2.67 8.35
N GLN A 47 -4.92 -1.66 9.05
CA GLN A 47 -5.28 -1.79 10.46
C GLN A 47 -6.40 -2.83 10.62
N GLU A 48 -7.51 -2.68 9.90
CA GLU A 48 -8.63 -3.63 9.96
C GLU A 48 -8.23 -5.05 9.56
N ALA A 49 -7.50 -5.20 8.45
CA ALA A 49 -7.07 -6.52 7.96
C ALA A 49 -6.07 -7.19 8.91
N GLN A 50 -5.22 -6.41 9.59
CA GLN A 50 -4.28 -6.94 10.58
C GLN A 50 -5.02 -7.37 11.85
N GLU A 51 -5.99 -6.57 12.32
CA GLU A 51 -6.83 -6.93 13.47
C GLU A 51 -7.60 -8.22 13.22
N GLU A 52 -8.23 -8.37 12.04
CA GLU A 52 -8.94 -9.59 11.64
C GLU A 52 -8.00 -10.81 11.60
N TYR A 53 -6.80 -10.63 11.04
CA TYR A 53 -5.79 -11.69 11.00
C TYR A 53 -5.33 -12.09 12.41
N ASP A 54 -5.04 -11.12 13.28
CA ASP A 54 -4.58 -11.37 14.64
C ASP A 54 -5.65 -12.10 15.47
N GLN A 55 -6.93 -11.74 15.31
CA GLN A 55 -8.07 -12.47 15.89
C GLN A 55 -8.15 -13.92 15.37
N SER A 56 -7.86 -14.16 14.09
CA SER A 56 -7.85 -15.52 13.53
C SER A 56 -6.78 -16.43 14.17
N ILE A 57 -5.65 -15.83 14.57
CA ILE A 57 -4.56 -16.52 15.27
C ILE A 57 -4.95 -16.79 16.72
N GLN A 58 -5.52 -15.81 17.43
CA GLN A 58 -5.99 -15.98 18.81
C GLN A 58 -7.05 -17.09 18.94
N ASN A 59 -7.97 -17.16 17.96
CA ASN A 59 -8.99 -18.20 17.88
C ASN A 59 -8.44 -19.58 17.46
N LYS A 60 -7.12 -19.74 17.33
CA LYS A 60 -6.43 -20.96 16.87
C LYS A 60 -6.90 -21.48 15.51
N LYS A 61 -7.59 -20.66 14.70
CA LYS A 61 -8.00 -21.02 13.33
C LYS A 61 -6.78 -21.17 12.42
N VAL A 62 -5.70 -20.47 12.73
CA VAL A 62 -4.44 -20.49 11.98
C VAL A 62 -3.29 -20.74 12.96
N LYS A 63 -2.40 -21.70 12.64
CA LYS A 63 -1.13 -21.90 13.36
C LYS A 63 0.02 -21.42 12.48
N THR A 64 0.84 -20.51 12.99
CA THR A 64 2.00 -19.98 12.26
C THR A 64 3.28 -20.11 13.06
N LYS A 65 4.40 -20.31 12.36
CA LYS A 65 5.75 -20.35 12.95
C LYS A 65 6.27 -18.96 13.33
N TYR A 66 5.82 -17.93 12.61
CA TYR A 66 6.26 -16.54 12.75
C TYR A 66 5.05 -15.62 12.82
N ASP A 67 5.30 -14.40 13.28
CA ASP A 67 4.36 -13.30 13.16
C ASP A 67 4.29 -12.87 11.70
N TYR A 68 3.08 -12.55 11.24
CA TYR A 68 2.86 -12.02 9.90
C TYR A 68 2.33 -10.61 9.98
N LYS A 69 2.83 -9.75 9.10
CA LYS A 69 2.37 -8.37 8.97
C LYS A 69 1.96 -8.08 7.54
N ILE A 70 0.87 -7.34 7.40
CA ILE A 70 0.46 -6.77 6.13
C ILE A 70 1.34 -5.55 5.85
N THR A 71 1.96 -5.51 4.65
CA THR A 71 2.86 -4.42 4.29
C THR A 71 2.15 -3.28 3.57
N ARG A 72 2.54 -2.04 3.90
CA ARG A 72 1.98 -0.83 3.26
C ARG A 72 2.16 -0.80 1.74
N ASN A 73 3.28 -1.30 1.24
CA ASN A 73 3.56 -1.28 -0.21
C ASN A 73 2.55 -2.14 -1.00
N ILE A 74 2.18 -3.31 -0.47
CA ILE A 74 1.19 -4.19 -1.10
C ILE A 74 -0.19 -3.52 -1.07
N ALA A 75 -0.57 -2.93 0.07
CA ALA A 75 -1.86 -2.25 0.20
C ALA A 75 -2.00 -1.03 -0.72
N ILE A 76 -0.96 -0.21 -0.83
CA ILE A 76 -0.95 0.91 -1.76
C ILE A 76 -1.06 0.41 -3.20
N GLY A 77 -0.34 -0.66 -3.56
CA GLY A 77 -0.41 -1.23 -4.91
C GLY A 77 -1.83 -1.66 -5.28
N ILE A 78 -2.51 -2.36 -4.37
CA ILE A 78 -3.90 -2.81 -4.56
C ILE A 78 -4.86 -1.61 -4.63
N LEU A 79 -4.79 -0.70 -3.66
CA LEU A 79 -5.66 0.48 -3.62
C LEU A 79 -5.50 1.39 -4.82
N LYS A 80 -4.28 1.58 -5.33
CA LYS A 80 -4.07 2.38 -6.55
C LYS A 80 -4.85 1.81 -7.74
N GLY A 81 -5.00 0.49 -7.83
CA GLY A 81 -5.78 -0.17 -8.88
C GLY A 81 -7.30 -0.10 -8.66
N GLU A 82 -7.74 -0.23 -7.41
CA GLU A 82 -9.17 -0.26 -7.05
C GLU A 82 -9.78 1.12 -6.81
N LEU A 83 -8.97 2.19 -6.65
CA LEU A 83 -9.47 3.53 -6.37
C LEU A 83 -10.52 4.02 -7.39
N PRO A 84 -10.36 3.84 -8.72
CA PRO A 84 -11.39 4.20 -9.67
C PRO A 84 -12.70 3.42 -9.48
N ARG A 85 -12.62 2.14 -9.10
CA ARG A 85 -13.77 1.26 -8.81
C ARG A 85 -14.49 1.68 -7.52
N LEU A 86 -13.74 2.08 -6.49
CA LEU A 86 -14.29 2.64 -5.26
C LEU A 86 -15.02 3.97 -5.52
N LEU A 87 -14.45 4.83 -6.36
CA LEU A 87 -14.99 6.16 -6.64
C LEU A 87 -16.10 6.16 -7.70
N SER A 88 -16.21 5.12 -8.55
CA SER A 88 -17.27 5.01 -9.55
C SER A 88 -18.65 4.72 -8.95
N GLY A 89 -18.70 4.20 -7.72
CA GLY A 89 -19.97 3.90 -7.03
C GLY A 89 -20.79 2.80 -7.69
N THR A 90 -20.17 1.98 -8.55
CA THR A 90 -20.84 0.89 -9.28
C THR A 90 -21.21 -0.27 -8.35
N GLU A 91 -20.48 -0.43 -7.25
CA GLU A 91 -20.67 -1.49 -6.26
C GLU A 91 -20.70 -0.89 -4.86
N PRO A 92 -21.35 -1.57 -3.89
CA PRO A 92 -21.34 -1.13 -2.51
C PRO A 92 -19.89 -1.10 -1.99
N MET A 93 -19.49 0.05 -1.46
CA MET A 93 -18.13 0.32 -0.98
C MET A 93 -17.62 -0.74 0.01
N ASN A 94 -18.50 -1.24 0.88
CA ASN A 94 -18.16 -2.28 1.85
C ASN A 94 -17.71 -3.59 1.18
N SER A 95 -18.35 -3.99 0.09
CA SER A 95 -17.99 -5.22 -0.65
C SER A 95 -16.59 -5.10 -1.25
N VAL A 96 -16.29 -3.96 -1.86
CA VAL A 96 -14.97 -3.70 -2.45
C VAL A 96 -13.90 -3.71 -1.35
N PHE A 97 -14.17 -3.10 -0.20
CA PHE A 97 -13.24 -3.14 0.93
C PHE A 97 -13.05 -4.55 1.50
N ASP A 98 -14.09 -5.35 1.62
CA ASP A 98 -13.98 -6.74 2.10
C ASP A 98 -13.15 -7.61 1.13
N GLU A 99 -13.34 -7.45 -0.18
CA GLU A 99 -12.49 -8.09 -1.20
C GLU A 99 -11.02 -7.69 -1.03
N MET A 100 -10.76 -6.39 -0.88
CA MET A 100 -9.40 -5.88 -0.71
C MET A 100 -8.75 -6.39 0.57
N LYS A 101 -9.48 -6.42 1.70
CA LYS A 101 -9.00 -6.99 2.96
C LYS A 101 -8.63 -8.47 2.80
N ALA A 102 -9.47 -9.27 2.15
CA ALA A 102 -9.19 -10.67 1.89
C ALA A 102 -7.89 -10.86 1.08
N VAL A 103 -7.69 -10.02 0.05
CA VAL A 103 -6.44 -10.01 -0.75
C VAL A 103 -5.24 -9.61 0.11
N LEU A 104 -5.37 -8.60 0.97
CA LEU A 104 -4.29 -8.16 1.86
C LEU A 104 -3.86 -9.24 2.85
N ILE A 105 -4.83 -9.90 3.50
CA ILE A 105 -4.57 -11.00 4.43
C ILE A 105 -3.85 -12.15 3.70
N LYS A 106 -4.23 -12.44 2.45
CA LYS A 106 -3.56 -13.45 1.61
C LYS A 106 -2.10 -13.10 1.31
N HIS A 107 -1.78 -11.82 1.11
CA HIS A 107 -0.44 -11.34 0.77
C HIS A 107 0.42 -10.87 1.96
N ARG A 108 0.02 -11.22 3.19
CA ARG A 108 0.82 -10.95 4.41
C ARG A 108 2.23 -11.55 4.33
N LEU A 109 3.20 -10.89 4.96
CA LEU A 109 4.60 -11.32 4.96
C LEU A 109 5.07 -11.68 6.38
N SER A 110 5.93 -12.70 6.48
CA SER A 110 6.49 -13.14 7.76
C SER A 110 7.58 -12.18 8.28
N VAL A 111 7.49 -11.88 9.56
CA VAL A 111 8.49 -11.13 10.33
C VAL A 111 9.43 -12.13 10.99
N ILE A 112 10.41 -12.59 10.22
CA ILE A 112 11.43 -13.55 10.69
C ILE A 112 12.48 -12.80 11.54
N PRO A 113 12.64 -13.12 12.84
CA PRO A 113 13.73 -12.59 13.66
C PRO A 113 15.07 -13.20 13.25
N ASN A 114 16.16 -12.45 13.42
CA ASN A 114 17.55 -12.92 13.22
C ASN A 114 17.76 -13.66 11.89
N ARG A 115 17.39 -13.02 10.77
CA ARG A 115 17.55 -13.60 9.44
C ARG A 115 19.01 -13.99 9.20
N THR A 116 19.25 -15.27 8.95
CA THR A 116 20.59 -15.84 8.70
C THR A 116 21.12 -15.51 7.31
N PHE A 117 20.23 -15.35 6.33
CA PHE A 117 20.61 -15.02 4.95
C PHE A 117 20.47 -13.52 4.67
N ASN A 118 21.56 -12.90 4.23
CA ASN A 118 21.58 -11.50 3.85
C ASN A 118 20.82 -11.26 2.55
N ARG A 119 19.93 -10.25 2.53
CA ARG A 119 19.27 -9.84 1.29
C ARG A 119 20.30 -9.19 0.36
N LYS A 120 20.40 -9.66 -0.88
CA LYS A 120 21.14 -8.96 -1.94
C LYS A 120 20.40 -7.67 -2.30
N HIS A 121 20.76 -6.57 -1.65
CA HIS A 121 20.16 -5.27 -1.92
C HIS A 121 20.66 -4.73 -3.26
N LYS A 122 19.81 -4.72 -4.28
CA LYS A 122 20.11 -4.05 -5.55
C LYS A 122 19.61 -2.61 -5.47
N VAL A 123 20.54 -1.65 -5.51
CA VAL A 123 20.18 -0.24 -5.64
C VAL A 123 19.73 0.00 -7.08
N ARG A 124 18.47 0.38 -7.29
CA ARG A 124 18.02 0.85 -8.59
C ARG A 124 18.69 2.20 -8.88
N LYS A 125 19.29 2.35 -10.06
CA LYS A 125 19.91 3.63 -10.48
C LYS A 125 18.87 4.75 -10.66
N ARG A 126 17.63 4.41 -10.98
CA ARG A 126 16.53 5.36 -11.19
C ARG A 126 15.64 5.43 -9.96
N LYS A 127 15.25 6.66 -9.63
CA LYS A 127 14.40 6.99 -8.48
C LYS A 127 12.92 6.69 -8.72
N PHE A 128 12.42 6.97 -9.92
CA PHE A 128 11.04 6.73 -10.34
C PHE A 128 11.00 5.99 -11.67
N GLU A 129 9.90 5.29 -11.92
CA GLU A 129 9.60 4.71 -13.23
C GLU A 129 9.18 5.83 -14.19
N ILE A 130 9.66 5.77 -15.43
CA ILE A 130 9.37 6.82 -16.43
C ILE A 130 7.95 6.57 -16.93
N TYR A 131 7.08 7.56 -16.80
CA TYR A 131 5.83 7.60 -17.56
C TYR A 131 6.18 7.74 -19.04
N TYR A 132 6.38 6.63 -19.75
CA TYR A 132 6.34 6.64 -21.21
C TYR A 132 4.90 7.01 -21.56
N GLY A 133 4.69 8.27 -21.94
CA GLY A 133 3.37 8.80 -22.20
C GLY A 133 2.57 7.86 -23.10
N ARG A 134 1.33 7.54 -22.70
CA ARG A 134 0.30 7.34 -23.70
C ARG A 134 0.16 8.67 -24.42
N VAL A 135 0.88 8.79 -25.52
CA VAL A 135 0.57 9.74 -26.57
C VAL A 135 -0.80 9.29 -27.11
N SER A 136 -1.85 9.95 -26.66
CA SER A 136 -3.17 9.94 -27.29
C SER A 136 -3.83 11.27 -26.97
#